data_AF-A0A8D0FKJ5-F1
#
_entry.id   AF-A0A8D0FKJ5-F1
#
_cell.length_a   1.000
_cell.length_b   1.000
_cell.length_c   1.000
_cell.angle_alpha   90.00
_cell.angle_beta   90.00
_cell.angle_gamma   90.00
#
_symmetry.space_group_name_H-M   'P 1'
#
loop_
_entity.id
_entity.type
_entity.pdbx_description
1 polymer ?
#
loop_
_entity_poly.entity_id
_entity_poly.type
_entity_poly.pdbx_seq_one_letter_code
_entity_poly.pdbx_strand_id
1 'polypeptide(L)'
;MEVGAAGFERRLPRLRGCIGRAAFLGENNLCIANPVVSTPPYSGFVHSLFDSPAERYLKARQSVQRFTVTQLGKCCSGTENNLPRYVVHSYNFFLFPSTLGVTDVEFTLSASSIQFLSHYGFDYNKFLKDGIPYMNEVQEKILSQHLLAGSWKVSSALDRDMLKKAVDEVTSWIAAAEEEETMILQDLSGVKQGASLRHLKQWEAELPNDCSFQVMVKKVSPHHRQLLENSPYDYCQKELILLSARGFTNLFQTLVKAKKPLVGHNMLMDLMHLHDKFYRPLPESYDEFKRNIHNLFPVLIDTKTVTKSIWKVRCKAIPLFSWGRYFKVSRFISFPPPKCFSAGFLSF
;
A
#
# COMPACT_ATOMS: atom_id res chain seq x y z
N MET A 1 -8.32 11.08 -8.14
CA MET A 1 -9.22 9.97 -7.77
C MET A 1 -8.78 9.40 -6.45
N GLU A 2 -9.71 9.19 -5.53
CA GLU A 2 -9.42 8.50 -4.26
C GLU A 2 -9.63 7.01 -4.42
N VAL A 3 -8.78 6.22 -3.78
CA VAL A 3 -8.79 4.76 -3.88
C VAL A 3 -8.56 4.19 -2.49
N GLY A 4 -9.57 3.48 -1.98
CA GLY A 4 -9.50 2.65 -0.78
C GLY A 4 -9.45 1.16 -1.14
N ALA A 5 -9.54 0.28 -0.14
CA ALA A 5 -9.53 -1.17 -0.29
C ALA A 5 -10.69 -1.65 -1.18
N ALA A 6 -11.87 -1.07 -0.98
CA ALA A 6 -13.06 -1.39 -1.77
C ALA A 6 -12.83 -1.09 -3.27
N GLY A 7 -12.86 -2.15 -4.08
CA GLY A 7 -12.68 -2.06 -5.53
C GLY A 7 -11.25 -1.76 -5.99
N PHE A 8 -10.25 -1.79 -5.11
CA PHE A 8 -8.84 -1.64 -5.50
C PHE A 8 -8.41 -2.71 -6.51
N GLU A 9 -8.76 -3.97 -6.27
CA GLU A 9 -8.42 -5.09 -7.13
C GLU A 9 -9.01 -4.94 -8.54
N ARG A 10 -10.28 -4.54 -8.64
CA ARG A 10 -10.96 -4.26 -9.92
C ARG A 10 -10.28 -3.13 -10.70
N ARG A 11 -9.69 -2.15 -10.01
CA ARG A 11 -8.98 -1.01 -10.62
C ARG A 11 -7.53 -1.33 -10.96
N LEU A 12 -6.95 -2.39 -10.40
CA LEU A 12 -5.53 -2.72 -10.55
C LEU A 12 -5.09 -2.88 -12.02
N PRO A 13 -5.84 -3.55 -12.93
CA PRO A 13 -5.48 -3.62 -14.35
C PRO A 13 -5.39 -2.25 -15.02
N ARG A 14 -6.36 -1.37 -14.73
CA ARG A 14 -6.37 0.01 -15.25
C ARG A 14 -5.18 0.81 -14.74
N LEU A 15 -4.86 0.70 -13.46
CA LEU A 15 -3.70 1.37 -12.84
C LEU A 15 -2.39 0.88 -13.46
N ARG A 16 -2.24 -0.43 -13.68
CA ARG A 16 -1.08 -1.02 -14.37
C ARG A 16 -0.94 -0.47 -15.79
N GLY A 17 -2.04 -0.38 -16.54
CA GLY A 17 -2.05 0.24 -17.87
C GLY A 17 -1.64 1.72 -17.86
N CYS A 18 -2.10 2.49 -16.88
CA CYS A 18 -1.70 3.88 -16.70
C CYS A 18 -0.20 4.02 -16.41
N ILE A 19 0.37 3.17 -15.55
CA ILE A 19 1.81 3.16 -15.25
C ILE A 19 2.62 2.80 -16.50
N GLY A 20 2.19 1.80 -17.27
CA GLY A 20 2.88 1.36 -18.48
C GLY A 20 3.00 2.48 -19.52
N ARG A 21 1.91 3.23 -19.73
CA ARG A 21 1.86 4.37 -20.66
C ARG A 21 2.50 5.65 -20.13
N ALA A 22 2.79 5.74 -18.84
CA ALA A 22 3.39 6.93 -18.26
C ALA A 22 4.81 7.15 -18.82
N ALA A 23 5.13 8.40 -19.13
CA ALA A 23 6.49 8.84 -19.43
C ALA A 23 7.32 8.94 -18.15
N PHE A 24 6.72 9.46 -17.08
CA PHE A 24 7.30 9.51 -15.75
C PHE A 24 6.20 9.39 -14.68
N LEU A 25 6.62 9.03 -13.47
CA LEU A 25 5.77 8.89 -12.30
C LEU A 25 6.07 10.05 -11.35
N GLY A 26 5.07 10.83 -10.99
CA GLY A 26 5.20 11.83 -9.93
C GLY A 26 4.73 11.30 -8.59
N GLU A 27 5.50 11.59 -7.57
CA GLU A 27 5.16 11.44 -6.17
C GLU A 27 4.73 12.82 -5.65
N ASN A 28 3.42 12.99 -5.44
CA ASN A 28 2.86 14.30 -5.13
C ASN A 28 2.70 14.51 -3.63
N ASN A 29 2.14 13.53 -2.91
CA ASN A 29 1.80 13.66 -1.49
C ASN A 29 1.94 12.30 -0.80
N LEU A 30 3.04 12.05 -0.10
CA LEU A 30 3.05 11.00 0.91
C LEU A 30 2.61 11.63 2.23
N CYS A 31 1.41 11.27 2.69
CA CYS A 31 0.97 11.65 4.02
C CYS A 31 1.43 10.56 4.98
N ILE A 32 2.39 10.94 5.82
CA ILE A 32 2.87 10.14 6.93
C ILE A 32 2.29 10.81 8.18
N ALA A 33 1.75 10.04 9.11
CA ALA A 33 1.32 10.57 10.42
C ALA A 33 2.51 10.83 11.36
N ASN A 34 3.59 11.39 10.80
CA ASN A 34 4.86 11.69 11.46
C ASN A 34 5.03 13.22 11.55
N PRO A 35 5.46 13.77 12.70
CA PRO A 35 5.72 15.19 12.80
C PRO A 35 6.85 15.57 11.86
N VAL A 36 6.60 16.57 11.02
CA VAL A 36 7.59 17.15 10.11
C VAL A 36 8.86 17.64 10.86
N VAL A 37 8.81 17.80 12.19
CA VAL A 37 9.87 18.47 12.99
C VAL A 37 10.16 17.85 14.37
N SER A 38 9.57 16.73 14.80
CA SER A 38 9.75 16.31 16.22
C SER A 38 10.08 14.84 16.38
N THR A 39 11.38 14.54 16.36
CA THR A 39 11.93 13.37 17.04
C THR A 39 11.56 13.44 18.53
N PRO A 40 11.12 12.35 19.18
CA PRO A 40 10.85 12.35 20.61
C PRO A 40 12.11 12.78 21.41
N PRO A 41 11.96 13.36 22.62
CA PRO A 41 13.04 13.98 23.38
C PRO A 41 14.00 12.97 24.04
N TYR A 42 14.14 11.77 23.49
CA TYR A 42 15.19 10.85 23.93
C TYR A 42 16.53 11.35 23.39
N SER A 43 17.36 11.83 24.31
CA SER A 43 18.71 12.36 24.10
C SER A 43 19.54 11.42 23.23
N GLY A 44 19.83 11.84 21.99
CA GLY A 44 20.62 11.09 21.00
C GLY A 44 20.15 11.25 19.54
N PHE A 45 18.90 11.69 19.33
CA PHE A 45 18.26 11.56 18.01
C PHE A 45 17.85 12.87 17.34
N VAL A 46 18.23 14.02 17.91
CA VAL A 46 18.03 15.32 17.28
C VAL A 46 18.92 15.42 16.05
N HIS A 47 18.34 15.82 14.91
CA HIS A 47 19.12 16.11 13.71
C HIS A 47 20.08 17.26 13.99
N SER A 48 21.38 16.98 13.86
CA SER A 48 22.42 18.01 13.91
C SER A 48 22.64 18.57 12.50
N LEU A 49 23.04 19.85 12.44
CA LEU A 49 23.56 20.43 11.21
C LEU A 49 24.88 19.77 10.79
N PHE A 50 25.59 19.16 11.74
CA PHE A 50 26.88 18.48 11.53
C PHE A 50 26.75 16.98 11.31
N ASP A 51 25.54 16.42 11.30
CA ASP A 51 25.33 15.01 10.99
C ASP A 51 25.83 14.71 9.57
N SER A 52 26.67 13.69 9.46
CA SER A 52 26.97 13.04 8.18
C SER A 52 25.69 12.48 7.54
N PRO A 53 25.68 12.23 6.21
CA PRO A 53 24.54 11.62 5.55
C PRO A 53 24.13 10.26 6.16
N ALA A 54 25.11 9.46 6.60
CA ALA A 54 24.85 8.16 7.23
C ALA A 54 24.20 8.31 8.61
N GLU A 55 24.67 9.24 9.46
CA GLU A 55 24.05 9.51 10.77
C GLU A 55 22.63 10.05 10.61
N ARG A 56 22.41 10.95 9.64
CA ARG A 56 21.08 11.46 9.32
C ARG A 56 20.13 10.34 8.86
N TYR A 57 20.64 9.42 8.03
CA TYR A 57 19.89 8.23 7.61
C TYR A 57 19.51 7.34 8.80
N LEU A 58 20.43 7.06 9.72
CA LEU A 58 20.16 6.23 10.89
C LEU A 58 19.09 6.85 11.80
N LYS A 59 19.15 8.18 12.02
CA LYS A 59 18.12 8.91 12.77
C LYS A 59 16.76 8.85 12.07
N ALA A 60 16.73 9.07 10.76
CA ALA A 60 15.50 8.98 9.96
C ALA A 60 14.91 7.56 9.92
N ARG A 61 15.76 6.53 9.86
CA ARG A 61 15.36 5.12 9.83
C ARG A 61 14.53 4.73 11.05
N GLN A 62 14.94 5.17 12.23
CA GLN A 62 14.19 4.92 13.47
C GLN A 62 12.80 5.54 13.45
N SER A 63 12.66 6.73 12.83
CA SER A 63 11.36 7.38 12.65
C SER A 63 10.49 6.57 11.68
N VAL A 64 11.02 6.19 10.51
CA VAL A 64 10.30 5.42 9.48
C VAL A 64 9.80 4.08 9.99
N GLN A 65 10.56 3.42 10.86
CA GLN A 65 10.16 2.14 11.46
C GLN A 65 8.97 2.28 12.41
N ARG A 66 8.83 3.42 13.10
CA ARG A 66 7.74 3.66 14.08
C ARG A 66 6.47 4.21 13.47
N PHE A 67 6.59 5.04 12.42
CA PHE A 67 5.47 5.70 11.80
C PHE A 67 5.00 4.97 10.53
N THR A 68 3.68 5.02 10.31
CA THR A 68 3.05 4.39 9.16
C THR A 68 2.70 5.41 8.07
N VAL A 69 2.51 4.92 6.85
CA VAL A 69 2.01 5.69 5.71
C VAL A 69 0.49 5.60 5.71
N THR A 70 -0.21 6.74 5.79
CA THR A 70 -1.68 6.77 5.83
C THR A 70 -2.29 7.02 4.45
N GLN A 71 -1.62 7.83 3.64
CA GLN A 71 -2.04 8.11 2.26
C GLN A 71 -0.83 8.31 1.36
N LEU A 72 -0.95 7.81 0.13
CA LEU A 72 0.09 7.90 -0.88
C LEU A 72 -0.51 8.42 -2.19
N GLY A 73 -0.06 9.60 -2.60
CA GLY A 73 -0.46 10.27 -3.84
C GLY A 73 0.52 9.99 -4.97
N LYS A 74 0.09 9.24 -6.00
CA LYS A 74 0.86 9.07 -7.25
C LYS A 74 0.17 9.76 -8.41
N CYS A 75 0.95 10.33 -9.31
CA CYS A 75 0.48 10.77 -10.61
C CYS A 75 1.22 10.05 -11.74
N CYS A 76 0.47 9.62 -12.74
CA CYS A 76 1.01 9.11 -13.99
C CYS A 76 0.89 10.23 -15.03
N SER A 77 2.02 10.64 -15.60
CA SER A 77 2.05 11.65 -16.67
C SER A 77 2.44 11.01 -17.99
N GLY A 78 1.68 11.27 -19.05
CA GLY A 78 1.98 10.82 -20.40
C GLY A 78 1.60 11.87 -21.45
N THR A 79 2.13 11.73 -22.65
CA THR A 79 1.75 12.55 -23.81
C THR A 79 0.72 11.79 -24.63
N GLU A 80 -0.34 12.48 -25.07
CA GLU A 80 -1.38 11.89 -25.91
C GLU A 80 -1.16 12.30 -27.38
N ASN A 81 -1.13 11.30 -28.27
CA ASN A 81 -1.23 11.46 -29.73
C ASN A 81 -0.30 12.52 -30.36
N ASN A 82 0.99 12.53 -29.99
CA ASN A 82 2.01 13.47 -30.54
C ASN A 82 1.68 14.96 -30.37
N LEU A 83 0.69 15.32 -29.55
CA LEU A 83 0.42 16.71 -29.20
C LEU A 83 1.36 17.15 -28.06
N PRO A 84 1.78 18.42 -28.01
CA PRO A 84 2.59 18.97 -26.92
C PRO A 84 1.75 19.21 -25.66
N ARG A 85 1.05 18.18 -25.19
CA ARG A 85 0.16 18.21 -24.03
C ARG A 85 0.45 17.04 -23.11
N TYR A 86 0.50 17.32 -21.82
CA TYR A 86 0.64 16.29 -20.79
C TYR A 86 -0.74 15.97 -20.23
N VAL A 87 -1.08 14.68 -20.26
CA VAL A 87 -2.24 14.11 -19.56
C VAL A 87 -1.73 13.56 -18.24
N VAL A 88 -2.31 14.06 -17.14
CA VAL A 88 -1.95 13.66 -15.79
C VAL A 88 -3.13 12.94 -15.14
N HIS A 89 -2.89 11.71 -14.70
CA HIS A 89 -3.83 10.96 -13.88
C HIS A 89 -3.33 10.90 -12.45
N SER A 90 -4.04 11.56 -11.54
CA SER A 90 -3.69 11.63 -10.11
C SER A 90 -4.56 10.69 -9.27
N TYR A 91 -3.90 9.89 -8.44
CA TYR A 91 -4.53 8.93 -7.53
C TYR A 91 -4.05 9.16 -6.11
N ASN A 92 -4.98 9.13 -5.17
CA ASN A 92 -4.73 9.18 -3.74
C ASN A 92 -5.14 7.83 -3.15
N PHE A 93 -4.16 7.04 -2.74
CA PHE A 93 -4.35 5.73 -2.15
C PHE A 93 -4.36 5.87 -0.63
N PHE A 94 -5.44 5.44 0.03
CA PHE A 94 -5.47 5.32 1.48
C PHE A 94 -4.94 3.94 1.85
N LEU A 95 -3.97 3.88 2.75
CA LEU A 95 -3.20 2.67 3.03
C LEU A 95 -3.30 2.31 4.49
N PHE A 96 -3.41 1.03 4.81
CA PHE A 96 -3.38 0.54 6.18
C PHE A 96 -2.50 -0.71 6.25
N PRO A 97 -1.65 -0.89 7.28
CA PRO A 97 -0.84 -2.11 7.40
C PRO A 97 -1.71 -3.36 7.32
N SER A 98 -1.24 -4.39 6.60
CA SER A 98 -1.97 -5.66 6.57
C SER A 98 -2.10 -6.24 7.97
N THR A 99 -3.35 -6.49 8.39
CA THR A 99 -3.68 -7.25 9.60
C THR A 99 -3.69 -8.75 9.35
N LEU A 100 -3.64 -9.18 8.08
CA LEU A 100 -3.58 -10.58 7.68
C LEU A 100 -2.13 -11.09 7.86
N GLY A 101 -1.91 -11.92 8.87
CA GLY A 101 -0.60 -12.48 9.17
C GLY A 101 -0.45 -12.96 10.61
N VAL A 102 0.72 -13.50 10.93
CA VAL A 102 1.05 -13.98 12.29
C VAL A 102 1.47 -12.85 13.22
N THR A 103 1.91 -11.72 12.67
CA THR A 103 2.40 -10.56 13.41
C THR A 103 1.40 -9.42 13.32
N ASP A 104 0.93 -8.95 14.47
CA ASP A 104 0.17 -7.71 14.54
C ASP A 104 1.10 -6.51 14.34
N VAL A 105 0.71 -5.58 13.48
CA VAL A 105 1.56 -4.43 13.12
C VAL A 105 1.19 -3.25 13.99
N GLU A 106 2.00 -3.00 15.00
CA GLU A 106 1.89 -1.80 15.82
C GLU A 106 2.56 -0.61 15.14
N PHE A 107 1.91 0.55 15.16
CA PHE A 107 2.48 1.80 14.65
C PHE A 107 2.09 2.97 15.55
N THR A 108 2.91 4.02 15.52
CA THR A 108 2.66 5.25 16.28
C THR A 108 2.02 6.31 15.40
N LEU A 109 1.11 7.09 15.98
CA LEU A 109 0.59 8.33 15.39
C LEU A 109 0.98 9.51 16.28
N SER A 110 1.36 10.62 15.67
CA SER A 110 1.65 11.86 16.40
C SER A 110 0.43 12.78 16.47
N ALA A 111 0.13 13.28 17.67
CA ALA A 111 -0.99 14.19 17.91
C ALA A 111 -0.92 15.47 17.05
N SER A 112 0.25 16.08 16.90
CA SER A 112 0.41 17.29 16.07
C SER A 112 0.21 17.00 14.58
N SER A 113 0.59 15.81 14.13
CA SER A 113 0.40 15.38 12.75
C SER A 113 -1.07 15.08 12.46
N ILE A 114 -1.76 14.42 13.39
CA ILE A 114 -3.21 14.22 13.35
C ILE A 114 -3.90 15.58 13.30
N GLN A 115 -3.58 16.51 14.20
CA GLN A 115 -4.21 17.83 14.22
C GLN A 115 -4.01 18.58 12.90
N PHE A 116 -2.79 18.56 12.34
CA PHE A 116 -2.50 19.15 11.04
C PHE A 116 -3.34 18.49 9.93
N LEU A 117 -3.33 17.16 9.82
CA LEU A 117 -4.10 16.44 8.80
C LEU A 117 -5.60 16.70 8.93
N SER A 118 -6.13 16.73 10.15
CA SER A 118 -7.54 17.07 10.43
C SER A 118 -7.88 18.48 9.97
N HIS A 119 -6.99 19.46 10.20
CA HIS A 119 -7.18 20.83 9.75
C HIS A 119 -7.28 20.95 8.21
N TYR A 120 -6.56 20.11 7.47
CA TYR A 120 -6.63 20.04 6.01
C TYR A 120 -7.66 19.02 5.48
N GLY A 121 -8.57 18.54 6.33
CA GLY A 121 -9.70 17.70 5.91
C GLY A 121 -9.33 16.26 5.58
N PHE A 122 -8.29 15.70 6.20
CA PHE A 122 -7.94 14.29 6.05
C PHE A 122 -9.05 13.38 6.59
N ASP A 123 -9.49 12.42 5.79
CA ASP A 123 -10.53 11.46 6.16
C ASP A 123 -9.93 10.20 6.80
N TYR A 124 -10.01 10.13 8.13
CA TYR A 124 -9.51 8.98 8.89
C TYR A 124 -10.34 7.72 8.69
N ASN A 125 -11.61 7.79 8.27
CA ASN A 125 -12.39 6.59 8.00
C ASN A 125 -11.84 5.88 6.76
N LYS A 126 -11.45 6.63 5.73
CA LYS A 126 -10.81 6.05 4.53
C LYS A 126 -9.46 5.40 4.83
N PHE A 127 -8.75 5.89 5.84
CA PHE A 127 -7.50 5.29 6.32
C PHE A 127 -7.75 4.05 7.21
N LEU A 128 -8.58 4.18 8.24
CA LEU A 128 -8.74 3.16 9.30
C LEU A 128 -9.69 2.02 8.90
N LYS A 129 -10.77 2.33 8.16
CA LYS A 129 -11.78 1.35 7.76
C LYS A 129 -11.51 0.81 6.35
N ASP A 130 -11.28 1.72 5.41
CA ASP A 130 -11.15 1.38 3.98
C ASP A 130 -9.70 1.45 3.48
N GLY A 131 -8.70 1.36 4.36
CA GLY A 131 -7.30 1.42 3.96
C GLY A 131 -6.87 0.17 3.19
N ILE A 132 -6.22 0.37 2.04
CA ILE A 132 -5.68 -0.72 1.23
C ILE A 132 -4.56 -1.41 2.02
N PRO A 133 -4.62 -2.74 2.22
CA PRO A 133 -3.58 -3.47 2.92
C PRO A 133 -2.25 -3.37 2.17
N TYR A 134 -1.16 -3.48 2.89
CA TYR A 134 0.16 -3.63 2.31
C TYR A 134 1.08 -4.42 3.23
N MET A 135 2.14 -4.96 2.62
CA MET A 135 3.21 -5.67 3.33
C MET A 135 4.52 -5.62 2.53
N ASN A 136 5.64 -5.82 3.21
CA ASN A 136 6.95 -5.96 2.58
C ASN A 136 7.27 -7.44 2.26
N GLU A 137 8.37 -7.69 1.55
CA GLU A 137 8.77 -9.04 1.12
C GLU A 137 9.03 -10.00 2.28
N VAL A 138 9.46 -9.50 3.44
CA VAL A 138 9.71 -10.33 4.63
C VAL A 138 8.38 -10.81 5.21
N GLN A 139 7.43 -9.90 5.37
CA GLN A 139 6.07 -10.20 5.83
C GLN A 139 5.34 -11.14 4.86
N GLU A 140 5.50 -10.90 3.56
CA GLU A 140 4.94 -11.77 2.51
C GLU A 140 5.49 -13.19 2.59
N LYS A 141 6.81 -13.34 2.79
CA LYS A 141 7.46 -14.66 2.90
C LYS A 141 6.96 -15.42 4.14
N ILE A 142 6.81 -14.72 5.27
CA ILE A 142 6.24 -15.27 6.50
C ILE A 142 4.80 -15.72 6.24
N LEU A 143 3.95 -14.85 5.69
CA LEU A 143 2.56 -15.19 5.37
C LEU A 143 2.47 -16.39 4.41
N SER A 144 3.30 -16.42 3.37
CA SER A 144 3.35 -17.52 2.39
C SER A 144 3.72 -18.85 3.06
N GLN A 145 4.73 -18.85 3.94
CA GLN A 145 5.11 -20.03 4.71
C GLN A 145 3.97 -20.51 5.62
N HIS A 146 3.26 -19.59 6.29
CA HIS A 146 2.12 -19.95 7.14
C HIS A 146 0.89 -20.41 6.36
N LEU A 147 0.67 -19.87 5.15
CA LEU A 147 -0.35 -20.33 4.20
C LEU A 147 -0.09 -21.77 3.78
N LEU A 148 1.16 -22.09 3.41
CA LEU A 148 1.59 -23.45 3.08
C LEU A 148 1.50 -24.39 4.28
N ALA A 149 2.00 -23.97 5.44
CA ALA A 149 2.12 -24.80 6.63
C ALA A 149 0.79 -25.07 7.36
N GLY A 150 -0.33 -24.51 6.92
CA GLY A 150 -1.55 -24.74 7.68
C GLY A 150 -1.55 -24.03 9.06
N SER A 151 -0.70 -23.01 9.33
CA SER A 151 -0.61 -22.26 10.62
C SER A 151 -0.82 -20.71 10.67
N TRP A 152 -1.37 -20.01 9.66
CA TRP A 152 -1.81 -18.61 9.79
C TRP A 152 -2.98 -18.43 10.80
N LYS A 153 -2.90 -17.36 11.59
CA LYS A 153 -3.88 -16.98 12.62
C LYS A 153 -4.56 -15.68 12.22
N VAL A 154 -5.81 -15.53 12.65
CA VAL A 154 -6.52 -14.26 12.66
C VAL A 154 -6.08 -13.47 13.88
N SER A 155 -5.58 -12.26 13.65
CA SER A 155 -5.06 -11.36 14.69
C SER A 155 -6.19 -10.60 15.40
N SER A 156 -7.19 -10.12 14.67
CA SER A 156 -8.23 -9.26 15.26
C SER A 156 -9.30 -10.04 16.05
N ALA A 157 -9.76 -9.46 17.16
CA ALA A 157 -10.84 -10.04 17.97
C ALA A 157 -12.19 -10.06 17.22
N LEU A 158 -12.45 -9.03 16.41
CA LEU A 158 -13.66 -8.92 15.59
C LEU A 158 -13.75 -10.06 14.57
N ASP A 159 -12.64 -10.33 13.87
CA ASP A 159 -12.59 -11.43 12.91
C ASP A 159 -12.72 -12.79 13.61
N ARG A 160 -12.26 -12.92 14.87
CA ARG A 160 -12.45 -14.17 15.66
C ARG A 160 -13.90 -14.41 16.05
N ASP A 161 -14.64 -13.38 16.46
CA ASP A 161 -16.05 -13.51 16.82
C ASP A 161 -16.91 -13.80 15.60
N MET A 162 -16.64 -13.13 14.46
CA MET A 162 -17.27 -13.46 13.18
C MET A 162 -16.97 -14.87 12.73
N LEU A 163 -15.70 -15.31 12.84
CA LEU A 163 -15.30 -16.67 12.50
C LEU A 163 -15.96 -17.69 13.40
N LYS A 164 -16.08 -17.41 14.70
CA LYS A 164 -16.75 -18.27 15.66
C LYS A 164 -18.23 -18.41 15.31
N LYS A 165 -18.93 -17.29 15.06
CA LYS A 165 -20.33 -17.30 14.61
C LYS A 165 -20.51 -18.14 13.34
N ALA A 166 -19.63 -17.94 12.36
CA ALA A 166 -19.64 -18.74 11.15
C ALA A 166 -19.45 -20.23 11.48
N VAL A 167 -18.44 -20.58 12.28
CA VAL A 167 -18.16 -21.98 12.69
C VAL A 167 -19.32 -22.62 13.47
N ASP A 168 -20.04 -21.86 14.29
CA ASP A 168 -21.18 -22.37 15.05
C ASP A 168 -22.40 -22.63 14.14
N GLU A 169 -22.66 -21.76 13.16
CA GLU A 169 -23.72 -21.91 12.14
C GLU A 169 -23.48 -23.15 11.26
N VAL A 170 -22.24 -23.24 10.78
CA VAL A 170 -21.60 -24.36 10.08
C VAL A 170 -21.78 -25.66 10.88
N THR A 171 -21.33 -25.71 12.13
CA THR A 171 -21.39 -26.93 12.96
C THR A 171 -22.84 -27.38 13.17
N SER A 172 -23.77 -26.44 13.33
CA SER A 172 -25.20 -26.71 13.48
C SER A 172 -25.82 -27.28 12.20
N TRP A 173 -25.45 -26.75 11.03
CA TRP A 173 -25.93 -27.24 9.74
C TRP A 173 -25.40 -28.65 9.41
N ILE A 174 -24.11 -28.93 9.65
CA ILE A 174 -23.52 -30.26 9.37
C ILE A 174 -24.23 -31.40 10.11
N ALA A 175 -24.69 -31.13 11.34
CA ALA A 175 -25.37 -32.13 12.15
C ALA A 175 -26.70 -32.61 11.53
N ALA A 176 -27.34 -31.76 10.73
CA ALA A 176 -28.62 -32.05 10.08
C ALA A 176 -28.50 -32.33 8.57
N ALA A 177 -27.44 -31.86 7.91
CA ALA A 177 -27.29 -31.94 6.45
C ALA A 177 -27.02 -33.36 5.93
N GLU A 178 -27.41 -33.64 4.69
CA GLU A 178 -27.06 -34.88 3.97
C GLU A 178 -25.71 -34.76 3.24
N GLU A 179 -25.11 -35.88 2.82
CA GLU A 179 -23.90 -35.84 1.99
C GLU A 179 -24.17 -35.13 0.65
N GLU A 180 -23.21 -34.33 0.18
CA GLU A 180 -23.30 -33.46 -1.02
C GLU A 180 -24.24 -32.25 -0.89
N GLU A 181 -24.91 -32.05 0.25
CA GLU A 181 -25.70 -30.83 0.49
C GLU A 181 -24.80 -29.60 0.61
N THR A 182 -25.32 -28.44 0.19
CA THR A 182 -24.58 -27.17 0.22
C THR A 182 -25.27 -26.10 1.06
N MET A 183 -24.47 -25.26 1.70
CA MET A 183 -24.90 -24.07 2.45
C MET A 183 -24.15 -22.84 1.94
N ILE A 184 -24.78 -21.67 2.01
CA ILE A 184 -24.14 -20.39 1.70
C ILE A 184 -24.04 -19.56 2.98
N LEU A 185 -22.84 -19.14 3.35
CA LEU A 185 -22.62 -18.25 4.48
C LEU A 185 -22.90 -16.80 4.06
N GLN A 186 -23.95 -16.20 4.63
CA GLN A 186 -24.45 -14.89 4.20
C GLN A 186 -23.73 -13.69 4.87
N ASP A 187 -22.79 -13.90 5.79
CA ASP A 187 -22.29 -12.81 6.67
C ASP A 187 -20.75 -12.63 6.68
N LEU A 188 -20.04 -13.19 5.70
CA LEU A 188 -18.57 -13.10 5.63
C LEU A 188 -18.03 -11.90 4.83
N SER A 189 -18.90 -10.98 4.42
CA SER A 189 -18.54 -9.81 3.60
C SER A 189 -17.47 -8.89 4.23
N GLY A 190 -17.34 -8.92 5.56
CA GLY A 190 -16.34 -8.16 6.32
C GLY A 190 -15.08 -8.94 6.70
N VAL A 191 -15.09 -10.27 6.63
CA VAL A 191 -13.91 -11.08 6.92
C VAL A 191 -12.99 -10.98 5.71
N LYS A 192 -11.89 -10.23 5.85
CA LYS A 192 -10.86 -10.11 4.80
C LYS A 192 -10.53 -11.53 4.32
N GLN A 193 -10.74 -11.78 3.02
CA GLN A 193 -10.87 -13.07 2.31
C GLN A 193 -9.85 -14.18 2.59
N GLY A 194 -8.85 -13.97 3.44
CA GLY A 194 -7.98 -15.02 3.94
C GLY A 194 -8.48 -15.74 5.18
N ALA A 195 -9.35 -15.12 6.00
CA ALA A 195 -9.48 -15.44 7.42
C ALA A 195 -10.45 -16.58 7.82
N SER A 196 -11.24 -17.13 6.89
CA SER A 196 -12.29 -18.11 7.25
C SER A 196 -12.06 -19.55 6.81
N LEU A 197 -11.18 -19.79 5.84
CA LEU A 197 -11.12 -21.08 5.12
C LEU A 197 -10.44 -22.23 5.90
N ARG A 198 -10.04 -22.01 7.15
CA ARG A 198 -9.34 -23.04 7.96
C ARG A 198 -10.15 -23.76 9.00
N HIS A 199 -11.08 -23.06 9.63
CA HIS A 199 -12.02 -23.75 10.51
C HIS A 199 -13.08 -24.50 9.67
N LEU A 200 -13.17 -24.17 8.37
CA LEU A 200 -13.99 -24.81 7.35
C LEU A 200 -13.24 -25.92 6.57
N LYS A 201 -12.28 -26.64 7.18
CA LYS A 201 -11.51 -27.73 6.53
C LYS A 201 -12.30 -29.03 6.22
N GLN A 202 -13.55 -29.08 6.63
CA GLN A 202 -14.59 -30.06 6.27
C GLN A 202 -15.44 -29.69 5.02
N TRP A 203 -15.16 -28.58 4.32
CA TRP A 203 -16.17 -27.84 3.53
C TRP A 203 -15.62 -27.51 2.13
N GLU A 204 -16.37 -27.82 1.06
CA GLU A 204 -16.07 -27.37 -0.32
C GLU A 204 -16.62 -25.95 -0.52
N ALA A 205 -15.79 -25.01 -0.99
CA ALA A 205 -16.21 -23.65 -1.32
C ALA A 205 -16.01 -23.38 -2.81
N GLU A 206 -17.07 -23.55 -3.61
CA GLU A 206 -17.12 -22.98 -4.95
C GLU A 206 -17.63 -21.53 -4.87
N LEU A 207 -16.84 -20.57 -5.35
CA LEU A 207 -17.25 -19.17 -5.45
C LEU A 207 -17.91 -18.94 -6.82
N PRO A 208 -19.17 -18.49 -6.90
CA PRO A 208 -19.81 -18.21 -8.18
C PRO A 208 -19.25 -16.93 -8.82
N ASN A 209 -19.30 -16.93 -10.15
CA ASN A 209 -18.59 -16.04 -11.05
C ASN A 209 -19.11 -14.60 -11.15
N ASP A 210 -19.99 -14.12 -10.27
CA ASP A 210 -20.41 -12.71 -10.35
C ASP A 210 -20.97 -12.11 -9.05
N CYS A 211 -20.44 -10.92 -8.74
CA CYS A 211 -21.02 -9.83 -7.96
C CYS A 211 -21.48 -9.98 -6.49
N SER A 212 -21.40 -11.14 -5.84
CA SER A 212 -21.43 -11.22 -4.36
C SER A 212 -20.57 -12.38 -3.87
N PHE A 213 -19.48 -12.08 -3.16
CA PHE A 213 -18.58 -13.11 -2.61
C PHE A 213 -19.29 -13.86 -1.47
N GLN A 214 -20.05 -14.88 -1.83
CA GLN A 214 -20.75 -15.78 -0.93
C GLN A 214 -19.90 -17.03 -0.75
N VAL A 215 -19.52 -17.35 0.50
CA VAL A 215 -18.77 -18.58 0.78
C VAL A 215 -19.75 -19.75 0.74
N MET A 216 -19.63 -20.57 -0.29
CA MET A 216 -20.33 -21.85 -0.35
C MET A 216 -19.61 -22.86 0.54
N VAL A 217 -20.40 -23.76 1.06
CA VAL A 217 -20.04 -24.86 1.92
C VAL A 217 -20.63 -26.09 1.28
N LYS A 218 -19.90 -27.21 1.25
CA LYS A 218 -20.47 -28.51 0.93
C LYS A 218 -20.07 -29.57 1.94
N LYS A 219 -21.03 -30.42 2.33
CA LYS A 219 -20.78 -31.59 3.18
C LYS A 219 -20.23 -32.71 2.32
N VAL A 220 -18.97 -33.09 2.58
CA VAL A 220 -18.26 -34.13 1.81
C VAL A 220 -17.95 -35.35 2.67
N SER A 221 -17.99 -36.54 2.06
CA SER A 221 -17.62 -37.77 2.74
C SER A 221 -16.13 -37.77 3.13
N PRO A 222 -15.71 -38.54 4.16
CA PRO A 222 -14.31 -38.61 4.58
C PRO A 222 -13.36 -39.08 3.47
N HIS A 223 -13.83 -39.98 2.59
CA HIS A 223 -13.05 -40.47 1.46
C HIS A 223 -12.90 -39.39 0.38
N HIS A 224 -13.98 -38.68 0.04
CA HIS A 224 -13.91 -37.57 -0.92
C HIS A 224 -13.03 -36.43 -0.40
N ARG A 225 -13.07 -36.14 0.90
CA ARG A 225 -12.18 -35.18 1.55
C ARG A 225 -10.70 -35.51 1.36
N GLN A 226 -10.29 -36.77 1.53
CA GLN A 226 -8.89 -37.16 1.30
C GLN A 226 -8.47 -36.95 -0.16
N LEU A 227 -9.38 -37.15 -1.12
CA LEU A 227 -9.11 -36.87 -2.53
C LEU A 227 -8.95 -35.36 -2.78
N LEU A 228 -9.79 -34.54 -2.15
CA LEU A 228 -9.71 -33.08 -2.25
C LEU A 228 -8.45 -32.51 -1.58
N GLU A 229 -8.06 -33.02 -0.40
CA GLU A 229 -6.85 -32.59 0.31
C GLU A 229 -5.56 -32.98 -0.43
N ASN A 230 -5.57 -34.11 -1.14
CA ASN A 230 -4.44 -34.58 -1.96
C ASN A 230 -4.47 -34.08 -3.41
N SER A 231 -5.53 -33.37 -3.81
CA SER A 231 -5.62 -32.77 -5.14
C SER A 231 -4.65 -31.59 -5.25
N PRO A 232 -3.98 -31.39 -6.39
CA PRO A 232 -3.17 -30.20 -6.65
C PRO A 232 -4.00 -28.91 -6.79
N TYR A 233 -5.34 -29.02 -6.76
CA TYR A 233 -6.25 -27.88 -6.91
C TYR A 233 -6.28 -27.01 -5.65
N ASP A 234 -6.02 -25.70 -5.81
CA ASP A 234 -5.96 -24.75 -4.68
C ASP A 234 -7.36 -24.29 -4.27
N TYR A 235 -8.12 -25.16 -3.61
CA TYR A 235 -9.47 -24.86 -3.09
C TYR A 235 -9.49 -23.66 -2.12
N CYS A 236 -8.38 -23.38 -1.43
CA CYS A 236 -8.27 -22.24 -0.52
C CYS A 236 -7.91 -20.93 -1.22
N GLN A 237 -7.68 -20.95 -2.54
CA GLN A 237 -7.20 -19.81 -3.33
C GLN A 237 -6.08 -19.03 -2.61
N LYS A 238 -5.06 -19.75 -2.13
CA LYS A 238 -3.93 -19.19 -1.36
C LYS A 238 -3.27 -18.05 -2.10
N GLU A 239 -3.20 -18.14 -3.43
CA GLU A 239 -2.68 -17.07 -4.27
C GLU A 239 -3.56 -15.81 -4.21
N LEU A 240 -4.89 -15.95 -4.24
CA LEU A 240 -5.81 -14.82 -4.08
C LEU A 240 -5.67 -14.18 -2.71
N ILE A 241 -5.59 -14.99 -1.64
CA ILE A 241 -5.37 -14.50 -0.27
C ILE A 241 -4.07 -13.68 -0.20
N LEU A 242 -3.00 -14.19 -0.80
CA LEU A 242 -1.71 -13.50 -0.83
C LEU A 242 -1.80 -12.21 -1.65
N LEU A 243 -2.51 -12.22 -2.78
CA LEU A 243 -2.73 -11.03 -3.61
C LEU A 243 -3.53 -9.96 -2.85
N SER A 244 -4.63 -10.33 -2.20
CA SER A 244 -5.45 -9.40 -1.41
C SER A 244 -4.68 -8.86 -0.20
N ALA A 245 -3.88 -9.69 0.48
CA ALA A 245 -3.08 -9.25 1.61
C ALA A 245 -1.93 -8.33 1.19
N ARG A 246 -1.28 -8.60 0.04
CA ARG A 246 -0.29 -7.67 -0.57
C ARG A 246 -0.90 -6.31 -0.86
N GLY A 247 -2.17 -6.26 -1.29
CA GLY A 247 -2.90 -5.03 -1.62
C GLY A 247 -2.06 -4.05 -2.44
N PHE A 248 -1.73 -2.89 -1.87
CA PHE A 248 -0.98 -1.84 -2.55
C PHE A 248 0.42 -2.30 -3.01
N THR A 249 1.04 -3.26 -2.33
CA THR A 249 2.34 -3.83 -2.71
C THR A 249 2.30 -4.40 -4.14
N ASN A 250 1.15 -4.91 -4.62
CA ASN A 250 1.00 -5.36 -6.01
C ASN A 250 1.19 -4.21 -7.01
N LEU A 251 0.69 -3.01 -6.68
CA LEU A 251 0.88 -1.81 -7.50
C LEU A 251 2.32 -1.31 -7.38
N PHE A 252 2.89 -1.31 -6.17
CA PHE A 252 4.29 -0.95 -5.94
C PHE A 252 5.27 -1.81 -6.77
N GLN A 253 5.08 -3.13 -6.80
CA GLN A 253 5.86 -4.03 -7.64
C GLN A 253 5.72 -3.67 -9.14
N THR A 254 4.54 -3.23 -9.57
CA THR A 254 4.34 -2.74 -10.95
C THR A 254 5.13 -1.46 -11.21
N LEU A 255 5.12 -0.50 -10.27
CA LEU A 255 5.90 0.74 -10.37
C LEU A 255 7.39 0.44 -10.50
N VAL A 256 7.91 -0.45 -9.67
CA VAL A 256 9.32 -0.89 -9.68
C VAL A 256 9.67 -1.60 -10.99
N LYS A 257 8.82 -2.49 -11.49
CA LYS A 257 9.02 -3.20 -12.77
C LYS A 257 9.02 -2.26 -13.96
N ALA A 258 8.22 -1.19 -13.93
CA ALA A 258 8.11 -0.25 -15.04
C ALA A 258 9.38 0.61 -15.23
N LYS A 259 10.24 0.74 -14.21
CA LYS A 259 11.52 1.48 -14.24
C LYS A 259 11.40 2.91 -14.79
N LYS A 260 10.23 3.53 -14.65
CA LYS A 260 9.99 4.90 -15.10
C LYS A 260 10.68 5.88 -14.16
N PRO A 261 11.09 7.07 -14.65
CA PRO A 261 11.61 8.13 -13.80
C PRO A 261 10.61 8.49 -12.70
N LEU A 262 11.08 8.52 -11.46
CA LEU A 262 10.29 8.92 -10.30
C LEU A 262 10.67 10.36 -9.91
N VAL A 263 9.70 11.25 -9.98
CA VAL A 263 9.84 12.67 -9.68
C VAL A 263 9.17 12.97 -8.35
N GLY A 264 9.91 13.52 -7.39
CA GLY A 264 9.39 13.89 -6.07
C GLY A 264 9.91 15.24 -5.61
N HIS A 265 9.57 15.65 -4.39
CA HIS A 265 10.09 16.86 -3.79
C HIS A 265 10.50 16.61 -2.34
N ASN A 266 11.79 16.78 -2.02
CA ASN A 266 12.32 16.47 -0.70
C ASN A 266 12.08 15.00 -0.31
N MET A 267 12.34 14.09 -1.25
CA MET A 267 11.76 12.74 -1.26
C MET A 267 12.52 11.70 -0.41
N LEU A 268 13.46 12.12 0.44
CA LEU A 268 14.25 11.18 1.25
C LEU A 268 13.35 10.33 2.16
N MET A 269 12.46 10.99 2.92
CA MET A 269 11.52 10.27 3.80
C MET A 269 10.57 9.40 2.98
N ASP A 270 10.11 9.88 1.83
CA ASP A 270 9.21 9.12 0.95
C ASP A 270 9.87 7.84 0.47
N LEU A 271 11.10 7.92 -0.02
CA LEU A 271 11.89 6.78 -0.45
C LEU A 271 12.16 5.80 0.69
N MET A 272 12.44 6.29 1.90
CA MET A 272 12.65 5.43 3.06
C MET A 272 11.38 4.68 3.46
N HIS A 273 10.22 5.35 3.46
CA HIS A 273 8.92 4.69 3.69
C HIS A 273 8.57 3.70 2.57
N LEU A 274 8.80 4.07 1.30
CA LEU A 274 8.56 3.17 0.17
C LEU A 274 9.39 1.89 0.30
N HIS A 275 10.66 2.02 0.71
CA HIS A 275 11.56 0.90 0.95
C HIS A 275 11.04 0.02 2.11
N ASP A 276 10.86 0.61 3.30
CA ASP A 276 10.51 -0.12 4.53
C ASP A 276 9.16 -0.85 4.45
N LYS A 277 8.15 -0.17 3.87
CA LYS A 277 6.75 -0.63 3.92
C LYS A 277 6.36 -1.54 2.76
N PHE A 278 6.98 -1.41 1.58
CA PHE A 278 6.58 -2.18 0.39
C PHE A 278 7.68 -3.05 -0.21
N TYR A 279 8.95 -2.84 0.16
CA TYR A 279 10.06 -3.66 -0.33
C TYR A 279 10.64 -4.53 0.78
N ARG A 280 11.48 -3.97 1.66
CA ARG A 280 12.20 -4.68 2.72
C ARG A 280 12.46 -3.73 3.87
N PRO A 281 12.67 -4.24 5.11
CA PRO A 281 13.11 -3.39 6.21
C PRO A 281 14.34 -2.56 5.83
N LEU A 282 14.39 -1.30 6.29
CA LEU A 282 15.52 -0.42 6.02
C LEU A 282 16.85 -1.03 6.51
N PRO A 283 17.89 -1.11 5.65
CA PRO A 283 19.18 -1.69 6.03
C PRO A 283 19.91 -0.80 7.03
N GLU A 284 20.88 -1.35 7.75
CA GLU A 284 21.72 -0.56 8.67
C GLU A 284 22.71 0.32 7.92
N SER A 285 23.18 -0.14 6.75
CA SER A 285 24.10 0.63 5.90
C SER A 285 23.36 1.63 5.02
N TYR A 286 23.77 2.90 5.10
CA TYR A 286 23.29 3.94 4.19
C TYR A 286 23.65 3.66 2.72
N ASP A 287 24.80 3.03 2.46
CA ASP A 287 25.21 2.68 1.10
C ASP A 287 24.35 1.56 0.52
N GLU A 288 23.97 0.59 1.35
CA GLU A 288 23.02 -0.45 0.94
C GLU A 288 21.64 0.14 0.64
N PHE A 289 21.16 1.08 1.47
CA PHE A 289 19.92 1.80 1.19
C PHE A 289 19.98 2.50 -0.17
N LYS A 290 21.05 3.24 -0.47
CA LYS A 290 21.24 3.89 -1.79
C LYS A 290 21.20 2.88 -2.94
N ARG A 291 21.94 1.76 -2.82
CA ARG A 291 21.94 0.70 -3.85
C ARG A 291 20.54 0.13 -4.06
N ASN A 292 19.84 -0.20 -2.97
CA ASN A 292 18.48 -0.71 -3.02
C ASN A 292 17.53 0.28 -3.71
N ILE A 293 17.57 1.55 -3.33
CA ILE A 293 16.74 2.59 -3.93
C ILE A 293 17.02 2.77 -5.43
N HIS A 294 18.28 2.80 -5.85
CA HIS A 294 18.64 2.90 -7.28
C HIS A 294 18.26 1.64 -8.06
N ASN A 295 18.30 0.46 -7.43
CA ASN A 295 17.80 -0.77 -8.04
C ASN A 295 16.28 -0.73 -8.22
N LEU A 296 15.54 -0.18 -7.25
CA LEU A 296 14.08 -0.03 -7.34
C LEU A 296 13.69 1.02 -8.38
N PHE A 297 14.29 2.21 -8.30
CA PHE A 297 14.04 3.39 -9.13
C PHE A 297 15.34 3.92 -9.71
N PRO A 298 15.71 3.52 -10.95
CA PRO A 298 17.00 3.91 -11.54
C PRO A 298 17.15 5.42 -11.75
N VAL A 299 16.06 6.10 -12.09
CA VAL A 299 16.04 7.54 -12.34
C VAL A 299 15.18 8.23 -11.28
N LEU A 300 15.83 9.01 -10.42
CA LEU A 300 15.21 9.79 -9.35
C LEU A 300 15.43 11.28 -9.59
N ILE A 301 14.36 12.06 -9.51
CA ILE A 301 14.40 13.51 -9.70
C ILE A 301 13.76 14.19 -8.50
N ASP A 302 14.60 14.68 -7.57
CA ASP A 302 14.14 15.53 -6.48
C ASP A 302 14.07 16.99 -6.94
N THR A 303 12.86 17.47 -7.17
CA THR A 303 12.60 18.83 -7.65
C THR A 303 13.14 19.91 -6.73
N LYS A 304 13.23 19.68 -5.41
CA LYS A 304 13.83 20.64 -4.46
C LYS A 304 15.33 20.78 -4.72
N THR A 305 16.01 19.68 -4.97
CA THR A 305 17.45 19.64 -5.28
C THR A 305 17.72 20.24 -6.66
N VAL A 306 16.93 19.86 -7.67
CA VAL A 306 16.99 20.43 -9.03
C VAL A 306 16.80 21.94 -9.00
N THR A 307 15.83 22.42 -8.23
CA THR A 307 15.60 23.87 -8.08
C THR A 307 16.82 24.53 -7.45
N LYS A 308 17.34 23.99 -6.34
CA LYS A 308 18.53 24.54 -5.68
C LYS A 308 19.74 24.61 -6.62
N SER A 309 19.96 23.62 -7.48
CA SER A 309 21.09 23.64 -8.42
C SER A 309 20.90 24.66 -9.54
N ILE A 310 19.71 24.76 -10.13
CA ILE A 310 19.40 25.78 -11.16
C ILE A 310 19.54 27.20 -10.59
N TRP A 311 19.08 27.43 -9.36
CA TRP A 311 19.15 28.74 -8.73
C TRP A 311 20.57 29.14 -8.34
N LYS A 312 21.42 28.20 -7.88
CA LYS A 312 22.86 28.47 -7.66
C LYS A 312 23.56 29.00 -8.91
N VAL A 313 23.13 28.54 -10.10
CA VAL A 313 23.71 28.97 -11.38
C VAL A 313 23.14 30.33 -11.83
N ARG A 314 21.88 30.64 -11.53
CA ARG A 314 21.19 31.84 -12.06
C ARG A 314 21.08 33.02 -11.10
N CYS A 315 21.15 32.84 -9.78
CA CYS A 315 21.01 33.93 -8.80
C CYS A 315 21.95 33.73 -7.60
N LYS A 316 22.66 34.79 -7.19
CA LYS A 316 23.57 34.78 -6.02
C LYS A 316 22.85 34.69 -4.65
N ALA A 317 21.51 34.64 -4.63
CA ALA A 317 20.70 34.52 -3.41
C ALA A 317 19.75 33.31 -3.52
N ILE A 318 19.78 32.41 -2.54
CA ILE A 318 18.94 31.20 -2.47
C ILE A 318 17.77 31.47 -1.52
N PRO A 319 16.52 31.68 -1.99
CA PRO A 319 15.37 31.75 -1.10
C PRO A 319 15.01 30.36 -0.52
N LEU A 320 14.43 30.31 0.68
CA LEU A 320 13.88 29.07 1.26
C LEU A 320 12.72 28.54 0.40
N PHE A 321 12.87 27.35 -0.18
CA PHE A 321 11.84 26.71 -1.01
C PHE A 321 10.93 25.79 -0.18
N SER A 322 9.66 26.17 -0.08
CA SER A 322 8.54 25.28 0.23
C SER A 322 7.73 25.00 -1.05
N TRP A 323 6.97 23.89 -1.08
CA TRP A 323 6.15 23.49 -2.24
C TRP A 323 5.27 24.63 -2.78
N GLY A 324 4.59 25.35 -1.88
CA GLY A 324 3.75 26.50 -2.26
C GLY A 324 4.52 27.69 -2.83
N ARG A 325 5.80 27.88 -2.47
CA ARG A 325 6.66 28.92 -3.07
C ARG A 325 7.18 28.49 -4.44
N TYR A 326 7.44 27.20 -4.66
CA TYR A 326 7.88 26.68 -5.96
C TYR A 326 6.89 27.02 -7.09
N PHE A 327 5.60 26.73 -6.89
CA PHE A 327 4.56 27.02 -7.89
C PHE A 327 4.28 28.52 -8.08
N LYS A 328 4.43 29.33 -7.02
CA LYS A 328 4.33 30.78 -7.16
C LYS A 328 5.48 31.33 -7.98
N VAL A 329 6.72 30.86 -7.76
CA VAL A 329 7.92 31.39 -8.41
C VAL A 329 8.12 30.84 -9.84
N SER A 330 7.72 29.61 -10.13
CA SER A 330 7.78 29.06 -11.50
C SER A 330 6.88 29.79 -12.50
N ARG A 331 5.89 30.54 -12.02
CA ARG A 331 5.09 31.47 -12.85
C ARG A 331 5.77 32.81 -13.13
N PHE A 332 6.77 33.21 -12.33
CA PHE A 332 7.45 34.52 -12.45
C PHE A 332 8.73 34.47 -13.28
N ILE A 333 9.36 33.29 -13.40
CA ILE A 333 10.49 33.07 -14.32
C ILE A 333 9.90 32.62 -15.64
N SER A 334 10.42 33.13 -16.77
CA SER A 334 9.99 32.94 -18.17
C SER A 334 9.97 31.48 -18.68
N PHE A 335 9.40 30.55 -17.91
CA PHE A 335 8.99 29.24 -18.35
C PHE A 335 7.48 29.29 -18.57
N PRO A 336 6.99 29.18 -19.82
CA PRO A 336 5.56 29.06 -20.03
C PRO A 336 5.06 27.82 -19.26
N PRO A 337 3.96 27.92 -18.50
CA PRO A 337 3.43 26.78 -17.78
C PRO A 337 3.06 25.68 -18.79
N PRO A 338 3.46 24.42 -18.54
CA PRO A 338 3.06 23.32 -19.43
C PRO A 338 1.53 23.24 -19.46
N LYS A 339 0.97 23.01 -20.65
CA LYS A 339 -0.47 22.73 -20.81
C LYS A 339 -0.73 21.32 -20.27
N CYS A 340 -1.04 21.23 -18.98
CA CYS A 340 -1.43 20.01 -18.30
C CYS A 340 -2.96 19.91 -18.22
N PHE A 341 -3.51 18.79 -18.68
CA PHE A 341 -4.92 18.45 -18.49
C PHE A 341 -5.05 17.32 -17.47
N SER A 342 -5.95 17.52 -16.49
CA SER A 342 -6.49 16.40 -15.71
C SER A 342 -7.59 15.77 -16.54
N ALA A 343 -7.39 14.54 -17.02
CA ALA A 343 -8.48 13.81 -17.64
C ALA A 343 -9.57 13.57 -16.58
N GLY A 344 -10.74 14.19 -16.76
CA GLY A 344 -11.92 13.87 -15.98
C GLY A 344 -12.23 12.39 -16.13
N PHE A 345 -12.41 11.68 -15.02
CA PHE A 345 -12.85 10.30 -15.06
C PHE A 345 -14.31 10.32 -15.51
N LEU A 346 -14.59 9.86 -16.74
CA LEU A 346 -15.95 9.47 -17.13
C LEU A 346 -16.40 8.39 -16.13
N SER A 347 -17.40 8.74 -15.33
CA SER A 347 -18.15 7.83 -14.49
C SER A 347 -18.96 6.90 -15.39
N PHE A 348 -18.64 5.62 -15.35
CA PHE A 348 -19.53 4.54 -15.74
C PHE A 348 -19.57 3.54 -14.61
#